data_AF-A0A2E7H1R7-F1
#
_entry.id   AF-A0A2E7H1R7-F1
#
_cell.length_a   1.000
_cell.length_b   1.000
_cell.length_c   1.000
_cell.angle_alpha   90.00
_cell.angle_beta   90.00
_cell.angle_gamma   90.00
#
_symmetry.space_group_name_H-M   'P 1'
#
loop_
_entity.id
_entity.type
_entity.pdbx_description
1 polymer ?
#
loop_
_entity_poly.entity_id
_entity_poly.type
_entity_poly.pdbx_seq_one_letter_code
_entity_poly.pdbx_strand_id
1 'polypeptide(L)'
;MSTETNVIAADVAANPYAWPGGYPRYAITDDGGALCPACCKDERELIDSAYDRDGWKVIASGIHWEGPPIICDHCSAEIPSAYGDPDAQGGDE
;
A
#
# COMPACT_ATOMS: atom_id res chain seq x y z
N MET A 1 -14.08 21.18 -9.46
CA MET A 1 -13.98 19.83 -10.02
C MET A 1 -14.48 18.89 -8.94
N SER A 2 -15.56 18.13 -9.18
CA SER A 2 -15.90 17.04 -8.25
C SER A 2 -14.83 15.97 -8.42
N THR A 3 -13.91 15.89 -7.47
CA THR A 3 -12.98 14.77 -7.37
C THR A 3 -13.77 13.56 -6.92
N GLU A 4 -13.83 12.54 -7.77
CA GLU A 4 -14.43 11.27 -7.40
C GLU A 4 -13.51 10.56 -6.39
N THR A 5 -14.12 10.08 -5.32
CA THR A 5 -13.44 9.36 -4.24
C THR A 5 -12.75 8.10 -4.77
N ASN A 6 -11.45 7.95 -4.56
CA ASN A 6 -10.71 6.74 -4.88
C ASN A 6 -11.10 5.61 -3.92
N VAL A 7 -12.07 4.79 -4.33
CA VAL A 7 -12.65 3.75 -3.46
C VAL A 7 -11.63 2.69 -3.02
N ILE A 8 -10.57 2.47 -3.80
CA ILE A 8 -9.51 1.50 -3.48
C ILE A 8 -8.67 2.01 -2.30
N ALA A 9 -8.21 3.25 -2.37
CA ALA A 9 -7.46 3.87 -1.27
C ALA A 9 -8.31 3.97 0.02
N ALA A 10 -9.62 4.26 -0.12
CA ALA A 10 -10.56 4.20 1.01
C ALA A 10 -10.61 2.83 1.67
N ASP A 11 -10.74 1.79 0.85
CA ASP A 11 -10.86 0.44 1.36
C ASP A 11 -9.56 -0.04 2.02
N VAL A 12 -8.40 0.26 1.43
CA VAL A 12 -7.09 -0.07 2.03
C VAL A 12 -6.90 0.67 3.37
N ALA A 13 -7.27 1.95 3.44
CA ALA A 13 -7.20 2.74 4.67
C ALA A 13 -8.14 2.20 5.78
N ALA A 14 -9.35 1.78 5.43
CA ALA A 14 -10.34 1.26 6.37
C ALA A 14 -10.06 -0.19 6.79
N ASN A 15 -9.55 -1.00 5.86
CA ASN A 15 -9.28 -2.42 6.03
C ASN A 15 -7.80 -2.70 5.72
N PRO A 16 -6.86 -2.29 6.60
CA PRO A 16 -5.42 -2.44 6.37
C PRO A 16 -4.94 -3.90 6.35
N TYR A 17 -5.79 -4.82 6.80
CA TYR A 17 -5.53 -6.25 6.80
C TYR A 17 -6.68 -6.99 6.10
N ALA A 18 -6.36 -7.97 5.27
CA ALA A 18 -7.34 -8.78 4.56
C ALA A 18 -8.08 -9.74 5.50
N TRP A 19 -9.39 -9.91 5.28
CA TRP A 19 -10.20 -10.94 5.94
C TRP A 19 -10.57 -12.06 4.96
N PRO A 20 -10.53 -13.34 5.37
CA PRO A 20 -10.00 -13.85 6.64
C PRO A 20 -8.46 -13.88 6.65
N GLY A 21 -7.86 -13.98 7.84
CA GLY A 21 -6.43 -14.25 8.01
C GLY A 21 -5.54 -13.07 8.45
N GLY A 22 -6.01 -11.83 8.31
CA GLY A 22 -5.30 -10.66 8.85
C GLY A 22 -4.04 -10.28 8.07
N TYR A 23 -4.00 -10.53 6.76
CA TYR A 23 -2.79 -10.33 5.95
C TYR A 23 -2.56 -8.85 5.59
N PRO A 24 -1.33 -8.31 5.71
CA PRO A 24 -1.03 -6.91 5.42
C PRO A 24 -1.41 -6.51 4.00
N ARG A 25 -2.12 -5.38 3.86
CA ARG A 25 -2.51 -4.80 2.57
C ARG A 25 -1.76 -3.51 2.27
N TYR A 26 -1.65 -3.21 0.98
CA TYR A 26 -1.08 -1.96 0.47
C TYR A 26 -1.81 -1.54 -0.81
N ALA A 27 -1.70 -0.26 -1.16
CA ALA A 27 -2.22 0.27 -2.43
C ALA A 27 -1.10 0.35 -3.48
N ILE A 28 -1.48 0.24 -4.75
CA ILE A 28 -0.58 0.30 -5.90
C ILE A 28 -0.98 1.50 -6.76
N THR A 29 -0.02 2.38 -7.04
CA THR A 29 -0.19 3.55 -7.92
C THR A 29 0.05 3.16 -9.39
N ASP A 30 -0.40 3.99 -10.32
CA ASP A 30 -0.37 3.69 -11.75
C ASP A 30 1.02 3.75 -12.41
N ASP A 31 2.01 4.28 -11.69
CA ASP A 31 3.43 4.23 -12.00
C ASP A 31 4.14 3.00 -11.39
N GLY A 32 3.40 2.14 -10.67
CA GLY A 32 3.90 0.92 -10.03
C GLY A 32 4.40 1.10 -8.61
N GLY A 33 4.23 2.29 -8.03
CA GLY A 33 4.58 2.57 -6.64
C GLY A 33 3.64 1.93 -5.61
N ALA A 34 4.06 1.96 -4.35
CA ALA A 34 3.34 1.37 -3.22
C ALA A 34 3.05 2.40 -2.12
N LEU A 35 1.80 2.40 -1.64
CA LEU A 35 1.38 3.24 -0.50
C LEU A 35 0.88 2.37 0.66
N CYS A 36 1.33 2.72 1.87
CA CYS A 36 0.84 2.09 3.09
C CYS A 36 -0.60 2.54 3.42
N PRO A 37 -1.34 1.77 4.25
CA PRO A 37 -2.70 2.14 4.65
C PRO A 37 -2.80 3.50 5.36
N ALA A 38 -1.76 3.92 6.09
CA ALA A 38 -1.72 5.23 6.73
C ALA A 38 -1.69 6.36 5.69
N CYS A 39 -0.82 6.26 4.67
CA CYS A 39 -0.78 7.25 3.59
C CYS A 39 -2.07 7.25 2.76
N CYS A 40 -2.70 6.09 2.55
CA CYS A 40 -4.03 6.03 1.90
C CYS A 40 -5.11 6.81 2.67
N LYS A 41 -4.96 6.94 4.00
CA LYS A 41 -5.85 7.71 4.87
C LYS A 41 -5.47 9.18 4.92
N ASP A 42 -4.20 9.47 5.19
CA ASP A 42 -3.72 10.81 5.50
C ASP A 42 -3.60 11.70 4.25
N GLU A 43 -3.27 11.10 3.10
CA GLU A 43 -3.09 11.82 1.81
C GLU A 43 -4.30 11.68 0.88
N ARG A 44 -5.49 11.51 1.46
CA ARG A 44 -6.70 11.21 0.70
C ARG A 44 -7.03 12.27 -0.35
N GLU A 45 -6.84 13.54 -0.02
CA GLU A 45 -7.10 14.65 -0.94
C GLU A 45 -6.19 14.60 -2.17
N LEU A 46 -4.91 14.26 -1.99
CA LEU A 46 -3.96 14.11 -3.08
C LEU A 46 -4.36 12.95 -3.99
N ILE A 47 -4.66 11.78 -3.41
CA ILE A 47 -5.05 10.57 -4.13
C ILE A 47 -6.36 10.79 -4.92
N ASP A 48 -7.36 11.46 -4.34
CA ASP A 48 -8.64 11.73 -5.00
C ASP A 48 -8.51 12.77 -6.13
N SER A 49 -7.49 13.65 -6.04
CA SER A 49 -7.18 14.66 -7.07
C SER A 49 -6.19 14.20 -8.15
N ALA A 50 -5.69 12.97 -8.03
CA ALA A 50 -4.64 12.44 -8.87
C ALA A 50 -5.08 12.21 -10.33
N TYR A 51 -4.15 12.33 -11.26
CA TYR A 51 -4.32 12.07 -12.70
C TYR A 51 -3.28 11.06 -13.19
N ASP A 52 -3.44 10.59 -14.43
CA ASP A 52 -2.60 9.51 -14.96
C ASP A 52 -1.10 9.84 -14.89
N ARG A 53 -0.33 8.93 -14.28
CA ARG A 53 1.13 8.94 -14.14
C ARG A 53 1.68 10.11 -13.33
N ASP A 54 0.93 10.61 -12.36
CA ASP A 54 1.37 11.64 -11.41
C ASP A 54 2.02 11.10 -10.13
N GLY A 55 2.04 9.76 -9.97
CA GLY A 55 2.60 9.07 -8.82
C GLY A 55 1.65 8.92 -7.62
N TRP A 56 0.42 9.44 -7.71
CA TRP A 56 -0.59 9.38 -6.63
C TRP A 56 -1.83 8.59 -7.02
N LYS A 57 -2.07 8.39 -8.32
CA LYS A 57 -3.25 7.68 -8.79
C LYS A 57 -3.23 6.20 -8.40
N VAL A 58 -3.97 5.85 -7.35
CA VAL A 58 -4.16 4.45 -6.93
C VAL A 58 -5.06 3.71 -7.90
N ILE A 59 -4.57 2.59 -8.43
CA ILE A 59 -5.28 1.75 -9.42
C ILE A 59 -5.57 0.32 -8.95
N ALA A 60 -4.89 -0.15 -7.90
CA ALA A 60 -5.08 -1.49 -7.35
C ALA A 60 -4.71 -1.55 -5.86
N SER A 61 -5.05 -2.67 -5.21
CA SER A 61 -4.54 -3.01 -3.89
C SER A 61 -4.01 -4.44 -3.89
N GLY A 62 -2.99 -4.70 -3.07
CA GLY A 62 -2.35 -6.00 -2.94
C GLY A 62 -2.34 -6.50 -1.49
N ILE A 63 -2.07 -7.79 -1.35
CA ILE A 63 -1.66 -8.41 -0.08
C ILE A 63 -0.18 -8.71 -0.19
N HIS A 64 0.62 -8.32 0.80
CA HIS A 64 2.03 -8.63 0.83
C HIS A 64 2.25 -9.99 1.50
N TRP A 65 2.38 -11.04 0.69
CA TRP A 65 2.43 -12.42 1.16
C TRP A 65 3.80 -12.80 1.75
N GLU A 66 4.87 -12.59 0.99
CA GLU A 66 6.23 -13.03 1.33
C GLU A 66 7.25 -12.04 0.76
N GLY A 67 8.51 -12.20 1.17
CA GLY A 67 9.64 -11.39 0.74
C GLY A 67 9.97 -10.24 1.70
N PRO A 68 10.99 -9.42 1.34
CA PRO A 68 11.40 -8.26 2.11
C PRO A 68 10.25 -7.24 2.25
N PRO A 69 10.24 -6.43 3.32
CA PRO A 69 9.22 -5.39 3.48
C PRO A 69 9.13 -4.48 2.26
N ILE A 70 7.89 -4.22 1.81
CA ILE A 70 7.64 -3.19 0.80
C ILE A 70 7.81 -1.83 1.48
N ILE A 71 8.55 -0.92 0.84
CA ILE A 71 8.74 0.43 1.33
C ILE A 71 7.64 1.33 0.75
N CYS A 72 6.94 2.07 1.61
CA CYS A 72 5.97 3.08 1.16
C CYS A 72 6.71 4.23 0.45
N ASP A 73 6.31 4.54 -0.78
CA ASP A 73 7.01 5.55 -1.59
C ASP A 73 6.83 6.98 -1.09
N HIS A 74 5.82 7.24 -0.24
CA HIS A 74 5.60 8.56 0.36
C HIS A 74 6.34 8.74 1.67
N CYS A 75 6.10 7.86 2.65
CA CYS A 75 6.60 8.04 4.02
C CYS A 75 7.79 7.15 4.38
N SER A 76 8.23 6.29 3.45
CA SER A 76 9.31 5.31 3.64
C SER A 76 9.05 4.29 4.76
N ALA A 77 7.83 4.20 5.30
CA ALA A 77 7.46 3.18 6.27
C ALA A 77 7.46 1.79 5.61
N GLU A 78 7.93 0.80 6.37
CA GLU A 78 7.90 -0.60 5.97
C GLU A 78 6.48 -1.17 6.07
N ILE A 79 6.08 -1.87 5.03
CA ILE A 79 4.88 -2.70 4.97
C ILE A 79 5.37 -4.14 5.09
N PRO A 80 5.12 -4.84 6.21
CA PRO A 80 5.65 -6.18 6.43
C PRO A 80 4.94 -7.22 5.56
N SER A 81 5.66 -8.29 5.19
CA SER A 81 5.07 -9.47 4.56
C SER A 81 4.34 -10.33 5.60
N ALA A 82 3.32 -11.06 5.16
CA ALA A 82 2.59 -11.99 6.02
C ALA A 82 3.46 -13.16 6.52
N TYR A 83 4.35 -13.66 5.68
CA TYR A 83 5.17 -14.85 5.94
C TYR A 83 6.67 -14.58 6.07
N GLY A 84 7.09 -13.30 6.03
CA GLY A 84 8.50 -12.94 6.05
C GLY A 84 9.21 -13.18 4.71
N ASP A 85 10.51 -12.95 4.70
CA ASP A 85 11.38 -13.22 3.55
C ASP A 85 11.98 -14.63 3.68
N PRO A 86 11.59 -15.60 2.82
CA PRO A 86 12.14 -16.95 2.87
C PRO A 86 13.62 -17.01 2.48
N ASP A 87 14.13 -15.99 1.78
CA ASP A 87 15.51 -15.90 1.31
C ASP A 87 16.39 -15.06 2.25
N ALA A 88 15.83 -14.54 3.35
CA ALA A 88 16.60 -13.91 4.42
C ALA A 88 17.53 -14.97 5.05
N GLN A 89 18.79 -14.97 4.61
CA GLN A 89 19.84 -15.76 5.23
C GLN A 89 19.94 -15.37 6.70
N GLY A 90 19.63 -16.32 7.59
CA GLY A 90 19.63 -16.11 9.04
C GLY A 90 20.92 -15.46 9.50
N GLY A 91 20.81 -14.22 9.97
CA GLY A 91 21.86 -13.58 10.76
C GLY A 91 21.85 -14.20 12.15
N ASP A 92 22.50 -15.34 12.30
CA ASP A 92 22.98 -15.80 13.60
C ASP A 92 24.14 -14.87 14.00
N GLU A 93 23.85 -13.85 14.82
CA GLU A 93 24.83 -13.12 15.64
C GLU A 93 24.33 -12.98 17.08
#